data_AF-A0A4P5U3Q8-F1
#
_entry.id   AF-A0A4P5U3Q8-F1
#
_cell.length_a   1.000
_cell.length_b   1.000
_cell.length_c   1.000
_cell.angle_alpha   90.00
_cell.angle_beta   90.00
_cell.angle_gamma   90.00
#
_symmetry.space_group_name_H-M   'P 1'
#
loop_
_entity.id
_entity.type
_entity.pdbx_description
1 polymer ?
#
loop_
_entity_poly.entity_id
_entity_poly.type
_entity_poly.pdbx_seq_one_letter_code
_entity_poly.pdbx_strand_id
1 'polypeptide(L)'
;MPRPITATVHTDALRANMARLRAAAPDARVWAVVKANAYGHGIERVFDGLRGADGFALLDLEEAQRVRALGWRGPVLLLEGVFEQRDLELCSRLDLWHVVHCDEQIDMLAAHKTKLAHRVFLKMNSGMNRLGFQPERYRAAWARLNALPQVDEISLMTHYSDADGPLGIAAQMAVFAAATRDLPGERSLSNSAASLRHPTSAVAERRQAELQSASDWIRPGVALYGSAPDFPQASASHWGLAPAMTLASKIIATQDLLAGQSVGYGSAFTATAPMRIGIVACGYADGYPRLCPTGTPVLVQGLRTRTLGRVSMDMLSVDLEPLLQAGQQIALGSEVTLWGRASEGALLDIDEVASAAGTLGYELMCALAQRVPVLVAD
;
A
#
# COMPACT_ATOMS: atom_id res chain seq x y z
N MET A 1 -10.22 -11.36 28.79
CA MET A 1 -9.18 -12.05 27.98
C MET A 1 -9.19 -11.44 26.59
N PRO A 2 -8.06 -10.99 26.04
CA PRO A 2 -8.01 -10.54 24.66
C PRO A 2 -8.29 -11.72 23.72
N ARG A 3 -8.95 -11.47 22.59
CA ARG A 3 -9.14 -12.45 21.52
C ARG A 3 -7.76 -12.86 20.97
N PRO A 4 -7.57 -14.10 20.49
CA PRO A 4 -6.25 -14.58 20.06
C PRO A 4 -5.81 -14.07 18.68
N ILE A 5 -6.59 -13.17 18.06
CA ILE A 5 -6.21 -12.52 16.81
C ILE A 5 -5.14 -11.46 17.06
N THR A 6 -4.17 -11.35 16.16
CA THR A 6 -3.08 -10.38 16.24
C THR A 6 -2.57 -10.07 14.84
N ALA A 7 -2.21 -8.82 14.60
CA ALA A 7 -1.40 -8.43 13.46
C ALA A 7 0.05 -8.21 13.91
N THR A 8 1.02 -8.69 13.14
CA THR A 8 2.44 -8.44 13.37
C THR A 8 3.00 -7.65 12.21
N VAL A 9 3.63 -6.51 12.50
CA VAL A 9 4.34 -5.68 11.53
C VAL A 9 5.82 -6.04 11.55
N HIS A 10 6.38 -6.39 10.39
CA HIS A 10 7.75 -6.86 10.22
C HIS A 10 8.63 -5.74 9.66
N THR A 11 9.48 -5.15 10.49
CA THR A 11 10.30 -3.99 10.12
C THR A 11 11.49 -4.35 9.22
N ASP A 12 11.97 -5.58 9.24
CA ASP A 12 12.95 -6.11 8.29
C ASP A 12 12.42 -6.22 6.86
N ALA A 13 11.16 -6.66 6.71
CA ALA A 13 10.49 -6.76 5.43
C ALA A 13 10.35 -5.38 4.78
N LEU A 14 10.00 -4.35 5.56
CA LEU A 14 9.96 -2.97 5.10
C LEU A 14 11.33 -2.49 4.57
N ARG A 15 12.41 -2.78 5.31
CA ARG A 15 13.79 -2.45 4.86
C ARG A 15 14.16 -3.20 3.59
N ALA A 16 13.87 -4.50 3.52
CA ALA A 16 14.16 -5.34 2.37
C ALA A 16 13.40 -4.87 1.12
N ASN A 17 12.11 -4.55 1.25
CA ASN A 17 11.29 -4.02 0.17
C ASN A 17 11.80 -2.67 -0.32
N MET A 18 12.16 -1.77 0.60
CA MET A 18 12.75 -0.48 0.24
C MET A 18 14.07 -0.66 -0.51
N ALA A 19 14.94 -1.58 -0.09
CA ALA A 19 16.18 -1.90 -0.79
C ALA A 19 15.89 -2.47 -2.19
N ARG A 20 14.89 -3.35 -2.33
CA ARG A 20 14.45 -3.90 -3.61
C ARG A 20 13.95 -2.82 -4.58
N LEU A 21 13.23 -1.83 -4.07
CA LEU A 21 12.72 -0.68 -4.83
C LEU A 21 13.86 0.27 -5.24
N ARG A 22 14.82 0.54 -4.35
CA ARG A 22 16.04 1.29 -4.69
C ARG A 22 16.84 0.59 -5.80
N ALA A 23 16.98 -0.73 -5.73
CA ALA A 23 17.65 -1.50 -6.78
C ALA A 23 16.93 -1.41 -8.15
N ALA A 24 15.61 -1.23 -8.16
CA ALA A 24 14.83 -1.06 -9.40
C ALA A 24 14.96 0.36 -9.99
N ALA A 25 15.33 1.35 -9.17
CA ALA A 25 15.49 2.74 -9.57
C ALA A 25 16.73 3.35 -8.87
N PRO A 26 17.95 2.95 -9.24
CA PRO A 26 19.17 3.24 -8.48
C PRO A 26 19.50 4.74 -8.38
N ASP A 27 19.11 5.53 -9.37
CA ASP A 27 19.35 6.97 -9.42
C ASP A 27 18.22 7.80 -8.79
N ALA A 28 17.12 7.15 -8.39
CA ALA A 28 15.94 7.82 -7.85
C ALA A 28 15.96 7.85 -6.33
N ARG A 29 15.51 8.96 -5.76
CA ARG A 29 15.15 9.03 -4.35
C ARG A 29 13.81 8.37 -4.08
N VAL A 30 13.60 7.89 -2.85
CA VAL A 30 12.43 7.12 -2.44
C VAL A 30 11.59 7.88 -1.44
N TRP A 31 10.34 8.15 -1.83
CA TRP A 31 9.28 8.51 -0.89
C TRP A 31 8.70 7.24 -0.25
N ALA A 32 8.85 7.09 1.07
CA ALA A 32 8.07 6.12 1.82
C ALA A 32 6.62 6.63 1.95
N VAL A 33 5.70 6.05 1.17
CA VAL A 33 4.29 6.46 1.20
C VAL A 33 3.59 5.82 2.40
N VAL A 34 3.20 6.64 3.38
CA VAL A 34 2.65 6.20 4.69
C VAL A 34 1.23 6.70 4.98
N LYS A 35 0.49 7.12 3.94
CA LYS A 35 -0.93 7.49 4.08
C LYS A 35 -1.80 6.35 4.61
N ALA A 36 -2.98 6.69 5.13
CA ALA A 36 -3.93 5.74 5.70
C ALA A 36 -3.29 4.93 6.84
N ASN A 37 -2.60 5.64 7.75
CA ASN A 37 -1.85 5.09 8.86
C ASN A 37 -0.85 4.00 8.42
N ALA A 38 -0.01 4.33 7.42
CA ALA A 38 0.92 3.42 6.78
C ALA A 38 0.24 2.15 6.22
N TYR A 39 -0.81 2.33 5.41
CA TYR A 39 -1.58 1.22 4.84
C TYR A 39 -2.05 0.23 5.92
N GLY A 40 -2.52 0.75 7.06
CA GLY A 40 -2.97 -0.05 8.21
C GLY A 40 -1.87 -0.63 9.12
N HIS A 41 -0.58 -0.48 8.78
CA HIS A 41 0.52 -0.99 9.61
C HIS A 41 0.76 -0.11 10.86
N GLY A 42 0.44 1.18 10.78
CA GLY A 42 0.67 2.16 11.83
C GLY A 42 1.97 2.93 11.63
N ILE A 43 1.90 4.26 11.52
CA ILE A 43 3.06 5.13 11.24
C ILE A 43 4.18 4.92 12.25
N GLU A 44 3.87 4.89 13.55
CA GLU A 44 4.85 4.69 14.61
C GLU A 44 5.50 3.30 14.55
N ARG A 45 4.76 2.29 14.10
CA ARG A 45 5.23 0.89 14.02
C ARG A 45 6.16 0.66 12.85
N VAL A 46 5.92 1.34 11.73
CA VAL A 46 6.73 1.20 10.51
C VAL A 46 7.95 2.13 10.48
N PHE A 47 8.00 3.13 11.38
CA PHE A 47 8.98 4.20 11.31
C PHE A 47 10.42 3.71 11.26
N ASP A 48 10.81 2.79 12.14
CA ASP A 48 12.17 2.25 12.16
C ASP A 48 12.50 1.37 10.95
N GLY A 49 11.51 0.73 10.33
CA GLY A 49 11.67 0.00 9.07
C GLY A 49 11.85 0.94 7.86
N LEU A 50 11.31 2.15 7.93
CA LEU A 50 11.24 3.11 6.82
C LEU A 50 12.16 4.33 6.95
N ARG A 51 12.86 4.48 8.08
CA ARG A 51 13.80 5.59 8.35
C ARG A 51 14.91 5.76 7.31
N GLY A 52 15.18 4.72 6.50
CA GLY A 52 16.16 4.76 5.41
C GLY A 52 15.62 5.33 4.10
N ALA A 53 14.36 5.79 4.05
CA ALA A 53 13.80 6.50 2.90
C ALA A 53 14.41 7.91 2.77
N ASP A 54 14.27 8.52 1.61
CA ASP A 54 14.75 9.89 1.36
C ASP A 54 13.72 10.95 1.79
N GLY A 55 12.47 10.53 1.97
CA GLY A 55 11.35 11.36 2.43
C GLY A 55 10.13 10.50 2.77
N PHE A 56 9.18 11.06 3.53
CA PHE A 56 7.87 10.45 3.74
C PHE A 56 6.81 11.16 2.90
N ALA A 57 5.86 10.41 2.36
CA ALA A 57 4.74 10.98 1.62
C ALA A 57 3.41 10.49 2.19
N LEU A 58 2.47 11.40 2.38
CA LEU A 58 1.20 11.16 3.07
C LEU A 58 0.13 12.13 2.58
N LEU A 59 -1.07 12.09 3.17
CA LEU A 59 -2.18 12.98 2.81
C LEU A 59 -2.51 13.99 3.91
N ASP A 60 -2.45 13.54 5.16
CA ASP A 60 -3.08 14.22 6.27
C ASP A 60 -2.08 15.01 7.15
N LEU A 61 -2.46 16.22 7.57
CA LEU A 61 -1.58 17.08 8.37
C LEU A 61 -1.32 16.51 9.79
N GLU A 62 -2.27 15.79 10.37
CA GLU A 62 -2.09 15.08 11.65
C GLU A 62 -1.08 13.94 11.48
N GLU A 63 -1.15 13.18 10.37
CA GLU A 63 -0.12 12.19 10.03
C GLU A 63 1.27 12.84 9.86
N ALA A 64 1.36 14.01 9.23
CA ALA A 64 2.62 14.77 9.13
C ALA A 64 3.17 15.16 10.51
N GLN A 65 2.31 15.62 11.41
CA GLN A 65 2.69 15.95 12.78
C GLN A 65 3.20 14.72 13.54
N ARG A 66 2.57 13.55 13.37
CA ARG A 66 3.03 12.28 13.96
C ARG A 66 4.43 11.91 13.45
N VAL A 67 4.68 11.99 12.14
CA VAL A 67 6.02 11.75 11.56
C VAL A 67 7.06 12.73 12.12
N ARG A 68 6.72 14.01 12.29
CA ARG A 68 7.60 15.01 12.93
C ARG A 68 7.84 14.72 14.41
N ALA A 69 6.82 14.25 15.14
CA ALA A 69 6.92 13.87 16.55
C ALA A 69 7.83 12.65 16.78
N LEU A 70 7.90 11.73 15.81
CA LEU A 70 8.86 10.62 15.77
C LEU A 70 10.30 11.06 15.50
N GLY A 71 10.54 12.35 15.28
CA GLY A 71 11.87 12.93 15.10
C GLY A 71 12.33 12.98 13.65
N TRP A 72 11.47 12.70 12.66
CA TRP A 72 11.83 12.82 11.25
C TRP A 72 12.15 14.28 10.88
N ARG A 73 13.38 14.51 10.39
CA ARG A 73 13.85 15.83 9.93
C ARG A 73 13.97 15.95 8.41
N GLY A 74 13.80 14.85 7.68
CA GLY A 74 13.82 14.87 6.22
C GLY A 74 12.53 15.45 5.61
N PRO A 75 12.45 15.50 4.28
CA PRO A 75 11.25 15.96 3.56
C PRO A 75 9.99 15.17 3.93
N VAL A 76 8.85 15.87 3.95
CA VAL A 76 7.52 15.27 4.04
C VAL A 76 6.65 15.87 2.94
N LEU A 77 6.04 15.03 2.11
CA LEU A 77 5.24 15.43 0.96
C LEU A 77 3.74 15.14 1.16
N LEU A 78 2.91 16.17 1.05
CA LEU A 78 1.45 16.04 0.95
C LEU A 78 1.03 15.75 -0.49
N LEU A 79 0.56 14.53 -0.77
CA LEU A 79 0.30 14.05 -2.15
C LEU A 79 -0.98 14.62 -2.78
N GLU A 80 -1.87 15.18 -1.96
CA GLU A 80 -3.11 15.85 -2.38
C GLU A 80 -3.04 17.37 -2.21
N GLY A 81 -1.91 17.89 -1.74
CA GLY A 81 -1.75 19.32 -1.51
C GLY A 81 -2.46 19.79 -0.25
N VAL A 82 -2.79 21.08 -0.25
CA VAL A 82 -3.61 21.73 0.78
C VAL A 82 -5.07 21.77 0.34
N PHE A 83 -6.00 21.72 1.29
CA PHE A 83 -7.43 21.82 1.00
C PHE A 83 -7.98 23.22 1.24
N GLU A 84 -7.32 24.01 2.08
CA GLU A 84 -7.69 25.39 2.38
C GLU A 84 -6.48 26.24 2.70
N GLN A 85 -6.65 27.57 2.65
CA GLN A 85 -5.54 28.51 2.80
C GLN A 85 -4.80 28.37 4.15
N ARG A 86 -5.51 28.06 5.24
CA ARG A 86 -4.90 27.92 6.57
C ARG A 86 -3.95 26.73 6.68
N ASP A 87 -4.08 25.72 5.82
CA ASP A 87 -3.17 24.56 5.82
C ASP A 87 -1.74 24.98 5.47
N LEU A 88 -1.57 26.06 4.68
CA LEU A 88 -0.25 26.59 4.33
C LEU A 88 0.53 27.09 5.56
N GLU A 89 -0.15 27.51 6.63
CA GLU A 89 0.49 27.85 7.91
C GLU A 89 1.13 26.61 8.56
N LEU A 90 0.41 25.47 8.52
CA LEU A 90 0.93 24.19 9.01
C LEU A 90 2.08 23.69 8.14
N CYS A 91 1.95 23.79 6.81
CA CYS A 91 3.04 23.46 5.88
C CYS A 91 4.29 24.29 6.17
N SER A 92 4.14 25.59 6.42
CA SER A 92 5.25 26.48 6.75
C SER A 92 5.90 26.10 8.09
N ARG A 93 5.09 25.79 9.11
CA ARG A 93 5.57 25.47 10.46
C ARG A 93 6.27 24.12 10.55
N LEU A 94 5.82 23.15 9.77
CA LEU A 94 6.32 21.77 9.79
C LEU A 94 7.30 21.48 8.67
N ASP A 95 7.63 22.47 7.84
CA ASP A 95 8.45 22.34 6.63
C ASP A 95 7.96 21.19 5.74
N LEU A 96 6.70 21.31 5.30
CA LEU A 96 6.05 20.32 4.42
C LEU A 96 6.13 20.77 2.97
N TRP A 97 6.48 19.82 2.11
CA TRP A 97 6.33 19.94 0.67
C TRP A 97 4.92 19.51 0.31
N HIS A 98 4.34 20.08 -0.73
CA HIS A 98 2.95 19.78 -1.07
C HIS A 98 2.68 19.83 -2.56
N VAL A 99 1.73 19.02 -2.99
CA VAL A 99 1.28 19.00 -4.38
C VAL A 99 0.41 20.21 -4.67
N VAL A 100 0.57 20.81 -5.85
CA VAL A 100 -0.35 21.78 -6.41
C VAL A 100 -0.99 21.18 -7.67
N HIS A 101 -2.31 21.11 -7.71
CA HIS A 101 -3.05 20.40 -8.75
C HIS A 101 -4.28 21.15 -9.30
N CYS A 102 -4.58 22.34 -8.80
CA CYS A 102 -5.63 23.23 -9.32
C CYS A 102 -5.29 24.71 -9.11
N ASP A 103 -6.03 25.60 -9.78
CA ASP A 103 -5.77 27.05 -9.75
C ASP A 103 -6.02 27.65 -8.36
N GLU A 104 -6.99 27.13 -7.62
CA GLU A 104 -7.33 27.59 -6.27
C GLU A 104 -6.15 27.46 -5.31
N GLN A 105 -5.37 26.38 -5.42
CA GLN A 105 -4.15 26.19 -4.61
C GLN A 105 -3.04 27.19 -4.99
N ILE A 106 -2.96 27.61 -6.26
CA ILE A 106 -2.05 28.68 -6.68
C ILE A 106 -2.48 30.01 -6.07
N ASP A 107 -3.79 30.30 -6.08
CA ASP A 107 -4.34 31.53 -5.51
C ASP A 107 -4.15 31.59 -3.99
N MET A 108 -4.32 30.45 -3.30
CA MET A 108 -4.01 30.32 -1.87
C MET A 108 -2.54 30.64 -1.58
N LEU A 109 -1.60 30.10 -2.36
CA LEU A 109 -0.17 30.40 -2.25
C LEU A 109 0.13 31.88 -2.51
N ALA A 110 -0.47 32.47 -3.54
CA ALA A 110 -0.27 33.87 -3.90
C ALA A 110 -0.71 34.83 -2.77
N ALA A 111 -1.79 34.47 -2.06
CA ALA A 111 -2.32 35.24 -0.93
C ALA A 111 -1.65 34.89 0.41
N HIS A 112 -0.88 33.79 0.49
CA HIS A 112 -0.24 33.34 1.72
C HIS A 112 0.93 34.25 2.11
N LYS A 113 0.97 34.64 3.38
CA LYS A 113 2.08 35.42 3.94
C LYS A 113 3.02 34.46 4.64
N THR A 114 4.19 34.26 4.05
CA THR A 114 5.22 33.38 4.59
C THR A 114 6.58 34.05 4.63
N LYS A 115 7.43 33.63 5.58
CA LYS A 115 8.85 33.99 5.64
C LYS A 115 9.73 32.99 4.88
N LEU A 116 9.23 31.76 4.69
CA LEU A 116 9.94 30.68 4.01
C LEU A 116 9.10 30.24 2.82
N ALA A 117 9.68 30.33 1.63
CA ALA A 117 9.02 29.89 0.41
C ALA A 117 8.83 28.36 0.43
N HIS A 118 7.74 27.90 -0.17
CA HIS A 118 7.34 26.51 -0.22
C HIS A 118 8.00 25.78 -1.37
N ARG A 119 8.33 24.50 -1.16
CA ARG A 119 8.63 23.56 -2.24
C ARG A 119 7.34 22.84 -2.64
N VAL A 120 7.04 22.87 -3.93
CA VAL A 120 5.76 22.36 -4.45
C VAL A 120 5.96 21.34 -5.56
N PHE A 121 5.02 20.40 -5.66
CA PHE A 121 4.97 19.41 -6.73
C PHE A 121 3.79 19.74 -7.65
N LEU A 122 4.06 20.35 -8.80
CA LEU A 122 3.03 20.66 -9.78
C LEU A 122 2.56 19.38 -10.47
N LYS A 123 1.30 19.00 -10.25
CA LYS A 123 0.76 17.72 -10.71
C LYS A 123 0.03 17.85 -12.04
N MET A 124 0.40 17.00 -12.99
CA MET A 124 -0.25 16.87 -14.28
C MET A 124 -1.23 15.70 -14.24
N ASN A 125 -2.43 15.92 -14.77
CA ASN A 125 -3.30 14.85 -15.20
C ASN A 125 -2.85 14.36 -16.59
N SER A 126 -2.14 13.24 -16.63
CA SER A 126 -1.64 12.64 -17.88
C SER A 126 -2.54 11.53 -18.44
N GLY A 127 -3.64 11.20 -17.76
CA GLY A 127 -4.56 10.14 -18.20
C GLY A 127 -5.44 9.52 -17.11
N MET A 128 -5.02 9.57 -15.84
CA MET A 128 -5.78 8.97 -14.73
C MET A 128 -7.10 9.69 -14.43
N ASN A 129 -7.22 10.97 -14.79
CA ASN A 129 -8.44 11.77 -14.60
C ASN A 129 -8.94 11.83 -13.13
N ARG A 130 -8.00 11.98 -12.18
CA ARG A 130 -8.29 12.16 -10.75
C ARG A 130 -7.94 13.55 -10.24
N LEU A 131 -6.65 13.93 -10.27
CA LEU A 131 -6.14 15.24 -9.87
C LEU A 131 -5.02 15.67 -10.80
N GLY A 132 -4.86 16.98 -10.99
CA GLY A 132 -3.78 17.59 -11.75
C GLY A 132 -4.27 18.46 -12.90
N PHE A 133 -3.42 19.37 -13.34
CA PHE A 133 -3.70 20.21 -14.49
C PHE A 133 -3.70 19.40 -15.78
N GLN A 134 -4.61 19.75 -16.68
CA GLN A 134 -4.60 19.23 -18.04
C GLN A 134 -3.32 19.66 -18.78
N PRO A 135 -2.78 18.84 -19.70
CA PRO A 135 -1.50 19.10 -20.36
C PRO A 135 -1.40 20.50 -21.00
N GLU A 136 -2.49 20.98 -21.59
CA GLU A 136 -2.58 22.28 -22.28
C GLU A 136 -2.48 23.46 -21.32
N ARG A 137 -2.88 23.26 -20.06
CA ARG A 137 -2.86 24.29 -18.99
C ARG A 137 -1.61 24.20 -18.12
N TYR A 138 -0.86 23.11 -18.20
CA TYR A 138 0.24 22.80 -17.29
C TYR A 138 1.35 23.85 -17.28
N ARG A 139 1.81 24.29 -18.46
CA ARG A 139 2.85 25.34 -18.57
C ARG A 139 2.41 26.68 -18.00
N ALA A 140 1.14 27.04 -18.20
CA ALA A 140 0.59 28.27 -17.63
C ALA A 140 0.56 28.20 -16.09
N ALA A 141 0.16 27.07 -15.52
CA ALA A 141 0.19 26.84 -14.07
C ALA A 141 1.63 26.90 -13.51
N TRP A 142 2.58 26.28 -14.21
CA TRP A 142 4.00 26.36 -13.86
C TRP A 142 4.51 27.81 -13.84
N ALA A 143 4.22 28.58 -14.90
CA ALA A 143 4.64 29.98 -14.98
C ALA A 143 4.04 30.85 -13.87
N ARG A 144 2.77 30.61 -13.51
CA ARG A 144 2.10 31.29 -12.40
C ARG A 144 2.80 30.99 -11.07
N LEU A 145 3.06 29.71 -10.78
CA LEU A 145 3.77 29.30 -9.56
C LEU A 145 5.19 29.87 -9.49
N ASN A 146 5.94 29.83 -10.60
CA ASN A 146 7.33 30.30 -10.67
C ASN A 146 7.45 31.82 -10.46
N ALA A 147 6.38 32.57 -10.68
CA ALA A 147 6.33 34.00 -10.42
C ALA A 147 6.00 34.35 -8.96
N LEU A 148 5.61 33.38 -8.13
CA LEU A 148 5.24 33.63 -6.74
C LEU A 148 6.48 33.64 -5.83
N PRO A 149 6.73 34.71 -5.06
CA PRO A 149 7.80 34.71 -4.06
C PRO A 149 7.55 33.70 -2.92
N GLN A 150 6.34 33.17 -2.80
CA GLN A 150 5.98 32.11 -1.87
C GLN A 150 6.44 30.72 -2.32
N VAL A 151 7.00 30.57 -3.52
CA VAL A 151 7.43 29.27 -4.08
C VAL A 151 8.93 29.32 -4.35
N ASP A 152 9.66 28.38 -3.75
CA ASP A 152 11.12 28.25 -3.87
C ASP A 152 11.48 27.35 -5.06
N GLU A 153 10.86 26.17 -5.10
CA GLU A 153 11.14 25.13 -6.09
C GLU A 153 9.85 24.46 -6.55
N ILE A 154 9.79 24.15 -7.85
CA ILE A 154 8.69 23.42 -8.48
C ILE A 154 9.22 22.10 -9.03
N SER A 155 8.84 21.00 -8.41
CA SER A 155 9.00 19.66 -8.97
C SER A 155 7.80 19.31 -9.85
N LEU A 156 8.00 18.47 -10.86
CA LEU A 156 6.99 18.07 -11.83
C LEU A 156 6.49 16.66 -11.51
N MET A 157 5.18 16.51 -11.29
CA MET A 157 4.59 15.24 -10.85
C MET A 157 3.51 14.74 -11.83
N THR A 158 3.44 13.44 -12.02
CA THR A 158 2.22 12.77 -12.51
C THR A 158 2.05 11.41 -11.81
N HIS A 159 0.95 10.71 -12.10
CA HIS A 159 0.70 9.38 -11.57
C HIS A 159 0.13 8.48 -12.65
N TYR A 160 0.76 7.31 -12.83
CA TYR A 160 0.34 6.33 -13.81
C TYR A 160 -0.92 5.59 -13.36
N SER A 161 -1.88 5.41 -14.26
CA SER A 161 -3.12 4.65 -14.03
C SER A 161 -2.95 3.16 -14.34
N ASP A 162 -2.22 2.82 -15.40
CA ASP A 162 -2.17 1.47 -15.96
C ASP A 162 -0.76 0.84 -15.90
N ALA A 163 0.05 1.33 -14.96
CA ALA A 163 1.43 0.87 -14.78
C ALA A 163 1.54 -0.58 -14.30
N ASP A 164 0.45 -1.19 -13.86
CA ASP A 164 0.22 -2.60 -13.50
C ASP A 164 -0.44 -3.41 -14.63
N GLY A 165 -1.07 -2.73 -15.58
CA GLY A 165 -1.79 -3.34 -16.70
C GLY A 165 -0.97 -3.52 -17.99
N PRO A 166 -1.61 -4.05 -19.05
CA PRO A 166 -1.00 -4.22 -20.37
C PRO A 166 -0.83 -2.91 -21.15
N LEU A 167 -1.63 -1.87 -20.84
CA LEU A 167 -1.47 -0.54 -21.46
C LEU A 167 -0.15 0.12 -21.05
N GLY A 168 0.31 -0.14 -19.82
CA GLY A 168 1.58 0.36 -19.29
C GLY A 168 1.61 1.89 -19.18
N ILE A 169 2.82 2.45 -19.24
CA ILE A 169 3.06 3.87 -18.93
C ILE A 169 3.30 4.75 -20.16
N ALA A 170 3.44 4.17 -21.35
CA ALA A 170 4.01 4.85 -22.51
C ALA A 170 3.20 6.08 -22.95
N ALA A 171 1.87 5.97 -23.02
CA ALA A 171 1.00 7.07 -23.45
C ALA A 171 1.04 8.25 -22.47
N GLN A 172 0.86 7.98 -21.17
CA GLN A 172 0.94 9.00 -20.12
C GLN A 172 2.33 9.65 -20.06
N MET A 173 3.39 8.87 -20.24
CA MET A 173 4.76 9.37 -20.29
C MET A 173 5.00 10.29 -21.48
N ALA A 174 4.50 9.95 -22.67
CA ALA A 174 4.61 10.80 -23.86
C ALA A 174 3.90 12.16 -23.67
N VAL A 175 2.70 12.15 -23.08
CA VAL A 175 1.95 13.38 -22.74
C VAL A 175 2.75 14.23 -21.75
N PHE A 176 3.25 13.61 -20.68
CA PHE A 176 4.02 14.30 -19.65
C PHE A 176 5.30 14.91 -20.22
N ALA A 177 6.08 14.14 -20.98
CA ALA A 177 7.32 14.61 -21.60
C ALA A 177 7.09 15.78 -22.56
N ALA A 178 6.03 15.73 -23.38
CA ALA A 178 5.69 16.82 -24.29
C ALA A 178 5.33 18.12 -23.53
N ALA A 179 4.46 18.02 -22.53
CA ALA A 179 4.00 19.18 -21.77
C ALA A 179 5.06 19.75 -20.81
N THR A 180 6.05 18.95 -20.39
CA THR A 180 7.15 19.38 -19.49
C THR A 180 8.48 19.65 -20.18
N ARG A 181 8.57 19.48 -21.51
CA ARG A 181 9.79 19.76 -22.28
C ARG A 181 10.38 21.13 -21.91
N ASP A 182 11.66 21.18 -21.62
CA ASP A 182 12.41 22.39 -21.25
C ASP A 182 11.95 23.10 -19.95
N LEU A 183 11.00 22.52 -19.19
CA LEU A 183 10.71 22.99 -17.83
C LEU A 183 11.76 22.44 -16.86
N PRO A 184 12.34 23.29 -15.98
CA PRO A 184 13.24 22.83 -14.92
C PRO A 184 12.44 22.15 -13.79
N GLY A 185 13.15 21.49 -12.87
CA GLY A 185 12.58 20.90 -11.65
C GLY A 185 12.67 19.38 -11.60
N GLU A 186 12.69 18.80 -10.42
CA GLU A 186 12.78 17.34 -10.25
C GLU A 186 11.49 16.64 -10.73
N ARG A 187 11.59 15.41 -11.22
CA ARG A 187 10.47 14.60 -11.72
C ARG A 187 10.05 13.55 -10.69
N SER A 188 8.76 13.49 -10.38
CA SER A 188 8.17 12.43 -9.55
C SER A 188 7.03 11.74 -10.30
N LEU A 189 7.30 10.59 -10.90
CA LEU A 189 6.39 9.92 -11.84
C LEU A 189 5.96 8.54 -11.33
N SER A 190 6.92 7.73 -10.87
CA SER A 190 6.71 6.29 -10.66
C SER A 190 6.02 5.96 -9.34
N ASN A 191 4.92 5.20 -9.43
CA ASN A 191 4.30 4.49 -8.31
C ASN A 191 4.92 3.08 -8.15
N SER A 192 4.40 2.24 -7.24
CA SER A 192 4.91 0.88 -7.01
C SER A 192 5.02 0.05 -8.31
N ALA A 193 3.97 0.04 -9.12
CA ALA A 193 3.92 -0.73 -10.36
C ALA A 193 4.96 -0.25 -11.37
N ALA A 194 5.02 1.07 -11.61
CA ALA A 194 5.99 1.66 -12.53
C ALA A 194 7.44 1.42 -12.07
N SER A 195 7.69 1.49 -10.76
CA SER A 195 9.04 1.29 -10.21
C SER A 195 9.57 -0.13 -10.45
N LEU A 196 8.69 -1.15 -10.40
CA LEU A 196 9.09 -2.55 -10.53
C LEU A 196 8.98 -3.09 -11.97
N ARG A 197 7.91 -2.75 -12.70
CA ARG A 197 7.65 -3.24 -14.07
C ARG A 197 8.34 -2.43 -15.15
N HIS A 198 8.65 -1.17 -14.87
CA HIS A 198 9.28 -0.24 -15.79
C HIS A 198 10.53 0.40 -15.16
N PRO A 199 11.49 -0.41 -14.68
CA PRO A 199 12.65 0.10 -13.96
C PRO A 199 13.49 0.99 -14.85
N THR A 200 13.98 2.11 -14.32
CA THR A 200 14.83 3.06 -15.07
C THR A 200 16.13 2.42 -15.55
N SER A 201 16.62 1.39 -14.84
CA SER A 201 17.78 0.60 -15.26
C SER A 201 17.58 -0.12 -16.60
N ALA A 202 16.35 -0.51 -16.94
CA ALA A 202 16.02 -1.14 -18.23
C ALA A 202 15.71 -0.09 -19.33
N VAL A 203 15.52 1.18 -18.96
CA VAL A 203 15.30 2.30 -19.89
C VAL A 203 16.63 2.80 -20.47
N ALA A 204 17.74 2.66 -19.75
CA ALA A 204 19.07 3.08 -20.22
C ALA A 204 19.55 2.36 -21.50
N GLU A 205 19.03 1.16 -21.80
CA GLU A 205 19.33 0.42 -23.04
C GLU A 205 18.43 0.84 -24.23
N ARG A 206 17.39 1.64 -23.98
CA ARG A 206 16.47 2.15 -24.99
C ARG A 206 16.84 3.60 -25.34
N ARG A 207 16.85 3.91 -26.64
CA ARG A 207 17.43 5.11 -27.28
C ARG A 207 17.35 6.43 -26.49
N GLN A 208 18.35 7.29 -26.73
CA GLN A 208 18.56 8.70 -26.34
C GLN A 208 17.31 9.63 -26.18
N ALA A 209 16.15 9.30 -26.78
CA ALA A 209 14.91 10.05 -26.62
C ALA A 209 14.10 9.65 -25.36
N GLU A 210 14.34 8.47 -24.77
CA GLU A 210 13.72 8.01 -23.52
C GLU A 210 14.43 8.53 -22.26
N LEU A 211 15.68 9.02 -22.40
CA LEU A 211 16.50 9.59 -21.30
C LEU A 211 15.90 10.83 -20.62
N GLN A 212 14.87 11.46 -21.18
CA GLN A 212 14.15 12.56 -20.51
C GLN A 212 13.09 12.09 -19.49
N SER A 213 12.97 10.79 -19.21
CA SER A 213 11.89 10.23 -18.36
C SER A 213 12.38 9.37 -17.19
N ALA A 214 13.59 9.60 -16.68
CA ALA A 214 13.98 9.07 -15.37
C ALA A 214 13.22 9.84 -14.26
N SER A 215 12.63 9.11 -13.32
CA SER A 215 11.97 9.71 -12.16
C SER A 215 13.04 10.03 -11.12
N ASP A 216 13.30 11.31 -10.83
CA ASP A 216 14.20 11.71 -9.72
C ASP A 216 13.69 11.24 -8.36
N TRP A 217 12.37 11.01 -8.26
CA TRP A 217 11.70 10.47 -7.09
C TRP A 217 10.73 9.34 -7.46
N ILE A 218 10.86 8.17 -6.84
CA ILE A 218 9.81 7.14 -6.86
C ILE A 218 8.91 7.24 -5.62
N ARG A 219 7.66 6.81 -5.75
CA ARG A 219 6.63 6.86 -4.69
C ARG A 219 6.03 5.47 -4.43
N PRO A 220 6.83 4.50 -3.95
CA PRO A 220 6.31 3.19 -3.60
C PRO A 220 5.33 3.29 -2.43
N GLY A 221 4.13 2.77 -2.66
CA GLY A 221 3.12 2.50 -1.63
C GLY A 221 3.10 1.00 -1.38
N VAL A 222 2.14 0.30 -1.98
CA VAL A 222 1.88 -1.13 -1.72
C VAL A 222 3.11 -2.05 -1.75
N ALA A 223 4.04 -1.86 -2.70
CA ALA A 223 5.26 -2.68 -2.79
C ALA A 223 6.18 -2.51 -1.59
N LEU A 224 6.17 -1.34 -0.94
CA LEU A 224 6.93 -1.10 0.30
C LEU A 224 6.46 -2.04 1.43
N TYR A 225 5.18 -2.39 1.43
CA TYR A 225 4.52 -3.23 2.43
C TYR A 225 4.44 -4.72 2.02
N GLY A 226 5.02 -5.07 0.88
CA GLY A 226 5.16 -6.47 0.48
C GLY A 226 3.98 -7.09 -0.27
N SER A 227 3.13 -6.25 -0.89
CA SER A 227 2.09 -6.72 -1.83
C SER A 227 2.47 -6.37 -3.26
N ALA A 228 2.15 -7.27 -4.18
CA ALA A 228 2.45 -7.14 -5.59
C ALA A 228 1.59 -6.02 -6.22
N PRO A 229 2.19 -5.16 -7.04
CA PRO A 229 1.43 -4.12 -7.70
C PRO A 229 0.57 -4.63 -8.88
N ASP A 230 0.80 -5.86 -9.36
CA ASP A 230 0.18 -6.44 -10.56
C ASP A 230 -0.19 -7.92 -10.36
N PHE A 231 -0.75 -8.28 -9.20
CA PHE A 231 -1.37 -9.58 -9.01
C PHE A 231 -2.68 -9.68 -9.83
N PRO A 232 -3.01 -10.81 -10.48
CA PRO A 232 -2.36 -12.12 -10.43
C PRO A 232 -1.27 -12.35 -11.50
N GLN A 233 -0.88 -11.33 -12.28
CA GLN A 233 0.15 -11.49 -13.30
C GLN A 233 1.51 -11.85 -12.67
N ALA A 234 1.84 -11.24 -11.54
CA ALA A 234 3.00 -11.58 -10.72
C ALA A 234 2.68 -11.53 -9.22
N SER A 235 3.30 -12.41 -8.46
CA SER A 235 3.20 -12.46 -6.99
C SER A 235 4.20 -11.52 -6.32
N ALA A 236 4.03 -11.28 -5.01
CA ALA A 236 5.01 -10.52 -4.24
C ALA A 236 6.40 -11.20 -4.31
N SER A 237 6.43 -12.53 -4.27
CA SER A 237 7.67 -13.32 -4.39
C SER A 237 8.36 -13.18 -5.75
N HIS A 238 7.62 -13.05 -6.86
CA HIS A 238 8.21 -12.78 -8.18
C HIS A 238 9.01 -11.48 -8.17
N TRP A 239 8.48 -10.45 -7.50
CA TRP A 239 9.15 -9.16 -7.36
C TRP A 239 10.22 -9.12 -6.28
N GLY A 240 10.42 -10.21 -5.53
CA GLY A 240 11.34 -10.25 -4.39
C GLY A 240 10.87 -9.37 -3.23
N LEU A 241 9.57 -9.23 -3.06
CA LEU A 241 8.95 -8.49 -1.96
C LEU A 241 8.63 -9.44 -0.80
N ALA A 242 8.88 -8.96 0.42
CA ALA A 242 8.57 -9.65 1.67
C ALA A 242 7.34 -9.01 2.34
N PRO A 243 6.36 -9.79 2.82
CA PRO A 243 5.16 -9.24 3.45
C PRO A 243 5.50 -8.56 4.77
N ALA A 244 5.14 -7.28 4.89
CA ALA A 244 5.39 -6.47 6.08
C ALA A 244 4.32 -6.63 7.16
N MET A 245 3.22 -7.33 6.89
CA MET A 245 2.17 -7.66 7.86
C MET A 245 1.83 -9.14 7.84
N THR A 246 1.69 -9.73 9.02
CA THR A 246 1.06 -11.03 9.21
C THR A 246 -0.20 -10.86 10.05
N LEU A 247 -1.35 -11.30 9.54
CA LEU A 247 -2.56 -11.42 10.34
C LEU A 247 -2.71 -12.89 10.75
N ALA A 248 -2.66 -13.15 12.05
CA ALA A 248 -2.78 -14.49 12.61
C ALA A 248 -3.86 -14.53 13.69
N SER A 249 -4.42 -15.71 13.89
CA SER A 249 -5.38 -16.02 14.94
C SER A 249 -5.19 -17.48 15.38
N LYS A 250 -6.17 -18.02 16.10
CA LYS A 250 -6.14 -19.40 16.59
C LYS A 250 -7.49 -20.08 16.40
N ILE A 251 -7.45 -21.40 16.30
CA ILE A 251 -8.63 -22.25 16.41
C ILE A 251 -9.17 -22.14 17.84
N ILE A 252 -10.44 -21.76 17.98
CA ILE A 252 -11.15 -21.63 19.25
C ILE A 252 -12.19 -22.74 19.48
N ALA A 253 -12.51 -23.50 18.45
CA ALA A 253 -13.34 -24.70 18.54
C ALA A 253 -13.13 -25.59 17.31
N THR A 254 -13.45 -26.87 17.43
CA THR A 254 -13.56 -27.80 16.31
C THR A 254 -14.96 -28.37 16.28
N GLN A 255 -15.49 -28.67 15.09
CA GLN A 255 -16.79 -29.32 14.92
C GLN A 255 -16.65 -30.49 13.96
N ASP A 256 -17.33 -31.60 14.27
CA ASP A 256 -17.48 -32.74 13.36
C ASP A 256 -18.80 -32.58 12.60
N LEU A 257 -18.71 -32.62 11.27
CA LEU A 257 -19.85 -32.55 10.37
C LEU A 257 -20.11 -33.91 9.74
N LEU A 258 -21.38 -34.28 9.64
CA LEU A 258 -21.87 -35.37 8.79
C LEU A 258 -22.18 -34.84 7.38
N ALA A 259 -22.23 -35.75 6.42
CA ALA A 259 -22.70 -35.42 5.07
C ALA A 259 -24.10 -34.77 5.11
N GLY A 260 -24.29 -33.70 4.36
CA GLY A 260 -25.52 -32.91 4.29
C GLY A 260 -25.63 -31.78 5.33
N GLN A 261 -24.75 -31.72 6.35
CA GLN A 261 -24.72 -30.59 7.29
C GLN A 261 -24.05 -29.37 6.67
N SER A 262 -24.51 -28.17 7.04
CA SER A 262 -24.08 -26.90 6.44
C SER A 262 -23.39 -25.97 7.44
N VAL A 263 -22.59 -25.05 6.92
CA VAL A 263 -21.77 -24.10 7.71
C VAL A 263 -22.17 -22.65 7.46
N GLY A 264 -22.38 -21.92 8.55
CA GLY A 264 -22.50 -20.47 8.57
C GLY A 264 -23.80 -19.91 7.96
N TYR A 265 -23.86 -18.58 7.85
CA TYR A 265 -25.04 -17.89 7.36
C TYR A 265 -25.41 -18.25 5.92
N GLY A 266 -26.69 -18.52 5.69
CA GLY A 266 -27.22 -18.84 4.37
C GLY A 266 -26.77 -20.20 3.83
N SER A 267 -26.17 -21.06 4.67
CA SER A 267 -25.72 -22.41 4.30
C SER A 267 -24.85 -22.41 3.04
N ALA A 268 -23.93 -21.44 2.95
CA ALA A 268 -23.08 -21.26 1.77
C ALA A 268 -22.07 -22.40 1.53
N PHE A 269 -21.94 -23.32 2.48
CA PHE A 269 -21.21 -24.56 2.35
C PHE A 269 -22.01 -25.69 2.97
N THR A 270 -22.05 -26.84 2.29
CA THR A 270 -22.65 -28.09 2.76
C THR A 270 -21.63 -29.20 2.60
N ALA A 271 -21.36 -29.94 3.67
CA ALA A 271 -20.42 -31.05 3.66
C ALA A 271 -20.95 -32.19 2.78
N THR A 272 -20.13 -32.68 1.86
CA THR A 272 -20.48 -33.81 0.97
C THR A 272 -20.10 -35.17 1.57
N ALA A 273 -19.28 -35.17 2.61
CA ALA A 273 -18.82 -36.34 3.35
C ALA A 273 -18.60 -35.94 4.82
N PRO A 274 -18.46 -36.90 5.75
CA PRO A 274 -18.02 -36.59 7.11
C PRO A 274 -16.69 -35.84 7.10
N MET A 275 -16.60 -34.73 7.83
CA MET A 275 -15.38 -33.92 7.90
C MET A 275 -15.29 -33.14 9.21
N ARG A 276 -14.07 -32.78 9.59
CA ARG A 276 -13.81 -31.88 10.72
C ARG A 276 -13.51 -30.47 10.25
N ILE A 277 -14.08 -29.48 10.93
CA ILE A 277 -13.85 -28.06 10.68
C ILE A 277 -13.29 -27.36 11.92
N GLY A 278 -12.52 -26.30 11.70
CA GLY A 278 -12.01 -25.42 12.75
C GLY A 278 -12.76 -24.10 12.75
N ILE A 279 -13.06 -23.57 13.94
CA ILE A 279 -13.62 -22.23 14.12
C ILE A 279 -12.50 -21.31 14.56
N VAL A 280 -12.30 -20.22 13.83
CA VAL A 280 -11.20 -19.26 14.03
C VAL A 280 -11.77 -17.97 14.60
N ALA A 281 -11.09 -17.38 15.58
CA ALA A 281 -11.44 -16.07 16.13
C ALA A 281 -11.00 -14.93 15.20
N CYS A 282 -11.65 -14.82 14.04
CA CYS A 282 -11.43 -13.75 13.06
C CYS A 282 -12.72 -13.56 12.26
N GLY A 283 -13.16 -12.32 12.08
CA GLY A 283 -14.32 -12.02 11.25
C GLY A 283 -14.26 -10.62 10.66
N TYR A 284 -15.35 -10.17 10.04
CA TYR A 284 -15.35 -8.89 9.33
C TYR A 284 -15.23 -7.66 10.24
N ALA A 285 -15.57 -7.77 11.52
CA ALA A 285 -15.33 -6.68 12.46
C ALA A 285 -13.85 -6.60 12.92
N ASP A 286 -13.01 -7.58 12.57
CA ASP A 286 -11.55 -7.51 12.67
C ASP A 286 -10.90 -6.89 11.41
N GLY A 287 -11.68 -6.70 10.34
CA GLY A 287 -11.19 -6.24 9.03
C GLY A 287 -11.10 -7.34 7.97
N TYR A 288 -11.39 -8.60 8.30
CA TYR A 288 -11.33 -9.69 7.33
C TYR A 288 -12.52 -9.61 6.34
N PRO A 289 -12.32 -9.67 5.02
CA PRO A 289 -13.39 -9.38 4.07
C PRO A 289 -14.56 -10.37 4.19
N ARG A 290 -15.77 -9.85 4.43
CA ARG A 290 -16.98 -10.69 4.43
C ARG A 290 -17.24 -11.35 3.07
N LEU A 291 -16.72 -10.73 2.00
CA LEU A 291 -16.87 -11.18 0.62
C LEU A 291 -16.04 -12.43 0.29
N CYS A 292 -15.04 -12.78 1.11
CA CYS A 292 -14.27 -14.00 0.93
C CYS A 292 -15.20 -15.23 0.87
N PRO A 293 -15.24 -15.98 -0.25
CA PRO A 293 -16.09 -17.14 -0.40
C PRO A 293 -15.48 -18.37 0.29
N THR A 294 -16.25 -19.46 0.37
CA THR A 294 -15.70 -20.82 0.56
C THR A 294 -14.57 -21.06 -0.44
N GLY A 295 -13.45 -21.60 0.02
CA GLY A 295 -12.28 -21.82 -0.83
C GLY A 295 -11.20 -20.74 -0.72
N THR A 296 -11.45 -19.63 -0.01
CA THR A 296 -10.41 -18.63 0.26
C THR A 296 -9.24 -19.29 1.01
N PRO A 297 -7.99 -19.12 0.56
CA PRO A 297 -6.85 -19.80 1.17
C PRO A 297 -6.56 -19.30 2.58
N VAL A 298 -6.09 -20.21 3.43
CA VAL A 298 -5.66 -19.94 4.81
C VAL A 298 -4.58 -20.96 5.19
N LEU A 299 -3.68 -20.63 6.10
CA LEU A 299 -2.76 -21.62 6.69
C LEU A 299 -3.23 -21.98 8.09
N VAL A 300 -3.19 -23.27 8.43
CA VAL A 300 -3.36 -23.76 9.79
C VAL A 300 -2.12 -24.57 10.13
N GLN A 301 -1.41 -24.23 11.21
CA GLN A 301 -0.09 -24.82 11.54
C GLN A 301 0.85 -24.88 10.31
N GLY A 302 0.97 -23.78 9.57
CA GLY A 302 1.76 -23.71 8.33
C GLY A 302 1.22 -24.47 7.12
N LEU A 303 0.28 -25.40 7.29
CA LEU A 303 -0.31 -26.15 6.19
C LEU A 303 -1.44 -25.37 5.52
N ARG A 304 -1.40 -25.30 4.19
CA ARG A 304 -2.42 -24.62 3.39
C ARG A 304 -3.72 -25.41 3.36
N THR A 305 -4.82 -24.71 3.65
CA THR A 305 -6.19 -25.19 3.54
C THR A 305 -7.10 -24.05 3.05
N ARG A 306 -8.41 -24.10 3.32
CA ARG A 306 -9.40 -23.14 2.87
C ARG A 306 -10.42 -22.76 3.94
N THR A 307 -11.06 -21.60 3.76
CA THR A 307 -12.26 -21.21 4.50
C THR A 307 -13.49 -21.97 4.00
N LEU A 308 -14.48 -22.14 4.88
CA LEU A 308 -15.76 -22.79 4.61
C LEU A 308 -16.93 -21.91 5.04
N GLY A 309 -17.89 -21.71 4.13
CA GLY A 309 -19.08 -20.90 4.38
C GLY A 309 -18.76 -19.40 4.45
N ARG A 310 -19.74 -18.60 4.91
CA ARG A 310 -19.58 -17.15 5.00
C ARG A 310 -18.77 -16.74 6.24
N VAL A 311 -17.89 -15.77 6.06
CA VAL A 311 -17.25 -15.03 7.16
C VAL A 311 -18.33 -14.32 7.99
N SER A 312 -18.30 -14.52 9.32
CA SER A 312 -19.20 -13.86 10.27
C SER A 312 -18.53 -12.65 10.91
N MET A 313 -19.22 -11.96 11.83
CA MET A 313 -18.70 -10.74 12.46
C MET A 313 -17.39 -10.99 13.21
N ASP A 314 -17.32 -12.11 13.92
CA ASP A 314 -16.22 -12.42 14.84
C ASP A 314 -15.58 -13.78 14.60
N MET A 315 -16.07 -14.55 13.64
CA MET A 315 -15.62 -15.92 13.41
C MET A 315 -15.68 -16.29 11.93
N LEU A 316 -14.78 -17.19 11.55
CA LEU A 316 -14.80 -17.88 10.26
C LEU A 316 -14.47 -19.35 10.49
N SER A 317 -14.88 -20.19 9.55
CA SER A 317 -14.64 -21.63 9.61
C SER A 317 -13.58 -22.03 8.58
N VAL A 318 -12.73 -23.00 8.94
CA VAL A 318 -11.67 -23.55 8.08
C VAL A 318 -11.77 -25.06 7.96
N ASP A 319 -11.36 -25.59 6.82
CA ASP A 319 -11.32 -27.02 6.52
C ASP A 319 -10.09 -27.66 7.21
N LEU A 320 -10.29 -28.67 8.07
CA LEU A 320 -9.20 -29.34 8.78
C LEU A 320 -8.80 -30.68 8.15
N GLU A 321 -9.52 -31.16 7.13
CA GLU A 321 -9.23 -32.46 6.51
C GLU A 321 -7.81 -32.55 5.91
N PRO A 322 -7.28 -31.52 5.20
CA PRO A 322 -5.92 -31.59 4.68
C PRO A 322 -4.86 -31.79 5.77
N LEU A 323 -5.10 -31.24 6.96
CA LEU A 323 -4.19 -31.34 8.09
C LEU A 323 -4.25 -32.73 8.73
N LEU A 324 -5.46 -33.26 8.92
CA LEU A 324 -5.67 -34.61 9.46
C LEU A 324 -5.06 -35.67 8.55
N GLN A 325 -5.20 -35.51 7.23
CA GLN A 325 -4.58 -36.38 6.23
C GLN A 325 -3.04 -36.30 6.26
N ALA A 326 -2.49 -35.12 6.57
CA ALA A 326 -1.07 -34.92 6.79
C ALA A 326 -0.57 -35.41 8.17
N GLY A 327 -1.45 -36.01 9.00
CA GLY A 327 -1.09 -36.52 10.33
C GLY A 327 -0.90 -35.45 11.40
N GLN A 328 -1.34 -34.21 11.15
CA GLN A 328 -1.23 -33.11 12.11
C GLN A 328 -2.23 -33.27 13.25
N GLN A 329 -1.77 -32.99 14.47
CA GLN A 329 -2.66 -32.91 15.63
C GLN A 329 -3.22 -31.50 15.78
N ILE A 330 -4.54 -31.39 15.64
CA ILE A 330 -5.25 -30.12 15.78
C ILE A 330 -5.81 -30.00 17.18
N ALA A 331 -5.46 -28.92 17.87
CA ALA A 331 -5.92 -28.64 19.21
C ALA A 331 -6.54 -27.23 19.29
N LEU A 332 -7.27 -26.98 20.37
CA LEU A 332 -7.62 -25.63 20.77
C LEU A 332 -6.34 -24.79 20.86
N GLY A 333 -6.31 -23.65 20.18
CA GLY A 333 -5.15 -22.77 20.14
C GLY A 333 -4.18 -23.00 18.98
N SER A 334 -4.40 -24.00 18.10
CA SER A 334 -3.62 -24.18 16.88
C SER A 334 -3.61 -22.88 16.05
N GLU A 335 -2.43 -22.50 15.58
CA GLU A 335 -2.20 -21.27 14.81
C GLU A 335 -2.98 -21.29 13.50
N VAL A 336 -3.56 -20.14 13.15
CA VAL A 336 -4.16 -19.87 11.86
C VAL A 336 -3.56 -18.60 11.30
N THR A 337 -2.90 -18.67 10.14
CA THR A 337 -2.39 -17.49 9.42
C THR A 337 -3.36 -17.13 8.29
N LEU A 338 -3.91 -15.92 8.38
CA LEU A 338 -4.94 -15.39 7.49
C LEU A 338 -4.29 -14.76 6.26
N TRP A 339 -3.12 -14.15 6.45
CA TRP A 339 -2.12 -13.80 5.43
C TRP A 339 -0.79 -13.49 6.13
N GLY A 340 0.31 -13.51 5.38
CA GLY A 340 1.67 -13.29 5.88
C GLY A 340 2.39 -14.60 6.22
N ARG A 341 3.27 -14.55 7.23
CA ARG A 341 4.19 -15.64 7.57
C ARG A 341 3.66 -16.48 8.73
N ALA A 342 3.45 -17.77 8.51
CA ALA A 342 3.17 -18.72 9.58
C ALA A 342 4.43 -18.99 10.42
N SER A 343 4.26 -19.44 11.67
CA SER A 343 5.37 -19.77 12.57
C SER A 343 6.34 -20.82 12.00
N GLU A 344 5.84 -21.75 11.17
CA GLU A 344 6.64 -22.76 10.48
C GLU A 344 7.34 -22.25 9.20
N GLY A 345 7.22 -20.97 8.88
CA GLY A 345 7.88 -20.32 7.74
C GLY A 345 7.09 -20.35 6.43
N ALA A 346 5.98 -21.09 6.37
CA ALA A 346 5.07 -21.04 5.23
C ALA A 346 4.49 -19.62 5.04
N LEU A 347 4.34 -19.21 3.78
CA LEU A 347 3.85 -17.89 3.42
C LEU A 347 2.49 -17.99 2.75
N LEU A 348 1.55 -17.15 3.16
CA LEU A 348 0.30 -16.91 2.45
C LEU A 348 0.29 -15.48 1.94
N ASP A 349 0.32 -15.31 0.63
CA ASP A 349 0.29 -14.00 0.01
C ASP A 349 -1.09 -13.34 0.23
N ILE A 350 -1.08 -12.10 0.70
CA ILE A 350 -2.31 -11.32 0.94
C ILE A 350 -3.07 -11.07 -0.37
N ASP A 351 -2.36 -11.00 -1.50
CA ASP A 351 -2.98 -10.75 -2.80
C ASP A 351 -3.82 -11.95 -3.27
N GLU A 352 -3.47 -13.18 -2.86
CA GLU A 352 -4.30 -14.37 -3.09
C GLU A 352 -5.63 -14.29 -2.32
N VAL A 353 -5.58 -13.82 -1.07
CA VAL A 353 -6.78 -13.65 -0.22
C VAL A 353 -7.67 -12.53 -0.77
N ALA A 354 -7.05 -11.41 -1.16
CA ALA A 354 -7.76 -10.28 -1.73
C ALA A 354 -8.44 -10.63 -3.07
N SER A 355 -7.74 -11.38 -3.93
CA SER A 355 -8.30 -11.84 -5.21
C SER A 355 -9.52 -12.73 -5.01
N ALA A 356 -9.52 -13.61 -4.01
CA ALA A 356 -10.69 -14.41 -3.66
C ALA A 356 -11.90 -13.54 -3.23
N ALA A 357 -11.65 -12.39 -2.60
CA ALA A 357 -12.67 -11.41 -2.24
C ALA A 357 -13.06 -10.45 -3.38
N GLY A 358 -12.42 -10.55 -4.55
CA GLY A 358 -12.65 -9.64 -5.67
C GLY A 358 -12.06 -8.25 -5.47
N THR A 359 -11.00 -8.13 -4.68
CA THR A 359 -10.31 -6.87 -4.40
C THR A 359 -8.78 -7.03 -4.40
N LEU A 360 -8.06 -6.08 -3.79
CA LEU A 360 -6.62 -5.88 -3.84
C LEU A 360 -6.03 -5.93 -2.42
N GLY A 361 -4.81 -6.45 -2.28
CA GLY A 361 -4.17 -6.67 -0.97
C GLY A 361 -4.13 -5.42 -0.08
N TYR A 362 -3.95 -4.24 -0.68
CA TYR A 362 -3.93 -2.98 0.07
C TYR A 362 -5.28 -2.59 0.69
N GLU A 363 -6.43 -3.06 0.17
CA GLU A 363 -7.71 -2.85 0.84
C GLU A 363 -7.75 -3.64 2.16
N LEU A 364 -7.25 -4.88 2.13
CA LEU A 364 -7.19 -5.76 3.30
C LEU A 364 -6.27 -5.19 4.38
N MET A 365 -5.07 -4.70 4.01
CA MET A 365 -4.14 -4.09 4.96
C MET A 365 -4.76 -2.84 5.63
N CYS A 366 -5.38 -1.97 4.83
CA CYS A 366 -6.04 -0.76 5.33
C CYS A 366 -7.28 -1.05 6.19
N ALA A 367 -7.94 -2.20 5.99
CA ALA A 367 -9.16 -2.58 6.69
C ALA A 367 -8.91 -3.14 8.11
N LEU A 368 -7.65 -3.33 8.53
CA LEU A 368 -7.32 -3.85 9.86
C LEU A 368 -7.99 -3.02 10.96
N ALA A 369 -8.94 -3.64 11.67
CA ALA A 369 -9.75 -2.91 12.65
C ALA A 369 -8.95 -2.58 13.91
N GLN A 370 -9.29 -1.45 14.56
CA GLN A 370 -8.64 -1.00 15.80
C GLN A 370 -8.68 -2.01 16.95
N ARG A 371 -9.64 -2.94 16.93
CA ARG A 371 -9.77 -4.00 17.95
C ARG A 371 -8.70 -5.09 17.84
N VAL A 372 -8.00 -5.18 16.70
CA VAL A 372 -6.94 -6.15 16.50
C VAL A 372 -5.65 -5.62 17.15
N PRO A 373 -5.09 -6.31 18.15
CA PRO A 373 -3.80 -5.96 18.72
C PRO A 373 -2.71 -6.05 17.65
N VAL A 374 -1.79 -5.10 17.65
CA VAL A 374 -0.69 -5.06 16.69
C VAL A 374 0.65 -5.13 17.40
N LEU A 375 1.48 -6.08 17.01
CA LEU A 375 2.85 -6.27 17.45
C LEU A 375 3.83 -5.77 16.40
N VAL A 376 5.06 -5.49 16.81
CA VAL A 376 6.18 -5.16 15.92
C VAL A 376 7.26 -6.23 16.13
N ALA A 377 7.79 -6.75 15.02
CA ALA A 377 8.84 -7.74 14.98
C ALA A 377 9.87 -7.37 13.88
N ASP A 378 11.06 -7.94 14.01
CA ASP A 378 12.18 -7.84 13.07
C ASP A 378 12.41 -9.15 12.32
#